data_AF-A0A938NJ06-F1
#
_entry.id   AF-A0A938NJ06-F1
#
_cell.length_a   1.000
_cell.length_b   1.000
_cell.length_c   1.000
_cell.angle_alpha   90.00
_cell.angle_beta   90.00
_cell.angle_gamma   90.00
#
_symmetry.space_group_name_H-M   'P 1'
#
loop_
_entity.id
_entity.type
_entity.pdbx_description
1 polymer ?
#
loop_
_entity_poly.entity_id
_entity_poly.type
_entity_poly.pdbx_seq_one_letter_code
_entity_poly.pdbx_strand_id
1 'polypeptide(L)'
;ILTRGYKGKTEGPCFVSKGEGPLVSEQEAGDEPMLMAEKLKGLYIIKCADRYKGGIFALKNLGEPEEHQERVPNPSWVVKGDGSI
;
A
#
# COMPACT_ATOMS: atom_id res chain seq x y z
N ILE A 1 -2.19 -1.49 -1.37
CA ILE A 1 -2.39 -0.39 -0.40
C ILE A 1 -1.18 -0.30 0.53
N LEU A 2 -0.58 0.88 0.64
CA LEU A 2 0.45 1.18 1.64
C LEU A 2 -0.17 1.98 2.78
N THR A 3 -0.29 1.37 3.96
CA THR A 3 -0.89 1.98 5.15
C THR A 3 0.13 2.16 6.26
N ARG A 4 -0.07 3.16 7.12
CA ARG A 4 0.84 3.43 8.24
C ARG A 4 0.77 2.35 9.32
N GLY A 5 -0.42 1.80 9.58
CA GLY A 5 -0.67 0.84 10.66
C GLY A 5 -0.43 1.41 12.04
N TYR A 6 -1.22 2.42 12.41
CA TYR A 6 -1.09 3.11 13.71
C TYR A 6 -1.23 2.11 14.87
N LYS A 7 -0.39 2.28 15.91
CA LYS A 7 -0.29 1.41 17.11
C LYS A 7 0.05 -0.07 16.87
N GLY A 8 0.24 -0.53 15.63
CA GLY A 8 0.73 -1.88 15.36
C GLY A 8 2.19 -2.06 15.79
N LYS A 9 2.53 -3.20 16.39
CA LYS A 9 3.85 -3.45 17.00
C LYS A 9 4.97 -3.83 16.02
N THR A 10 4.64 -4.31 14.82
CA THR A 10 5.65 -4.73 13.85
C THR A 10 6.46 -3.55 13.31
N GLU A 11 7.78 -3.63 13.39
CA GLU A 11 8.65 -2.63 12.78
C GLU A 11 8.89 -2.92 11.29
N GLY A 12 9.05 -1.85 10.50
CA GLY A 12 9.31 -1.94 9.07
C GLY A 12 8.10 -2.38 8.22
N PRO A 13 8.29 -2.54 6.90
CA PRO A 13 7.25 -3.00 5.99
C PRO A 13 6.87 -4.47 6.22
N CYS A 14 5.57 -4.77 6.33
CA CYS A 14 5.06 -6.15 6.33
C CYS A 14 3.74 -6.28 5.58
N PHE A 15 3.48 -7.49 5.03
CA PHE A 15 2.18 -7.79 4.46
C PHE A 15 1.14 -8.01 5.57
N VAL A 16 0.06 -7.25 5.51
CA VAL A 16 -1.14 -7.49 6.31
C VAL A 16 -2.12 -8.36 5.55
N SER A 17 -2.18 -8.22 4.22
CA SER A 17 -2.97 -9.10 3.35
C SER A 17 -2.35 -9.24 1.97
N LYS A 18 -2.56 -10.40 1.36
CA LYS A 18 -2.31 -10.68 -0.06
C LYS A 18 -3.60 -10.84 -0.87
N GLY A 19 -4.72 -10.32 -0.35
CA GLY A 19 -6.03 -10.34 -1.03
C GLY A 19 -7.00 -11.42 -0.51
N GLU A 20 -6.51 -12.40 0.25
CA GLU A 20 -7.35 -13.49 0.78
C GLU A 20 -7.82 -13.24 2.22
N GLY A 21 -7.32 -12.19 2.86
CA GLY A 21 -7.61 -11.87 4.27
C GLY A 21 -6.35 -11.51 5.06
N PRO A 22 -6.47 -11.33 6.38
CA PRO A 22 -5.34 -11.00 7.25
C PRO A 22 -4.28 -12.11 7.31
N LEU A 23 -3.01 -11.72 7.27
CA LEU A 23 -1.84 -12.60 7.41
C LEU A 23 -1.12 -12.44 8.75
N VAL A 24 -1.48 -11.42 9.51
CA VAL A 24 -0.91 -11.06 10.81
C VAL A 24 -2.05 -10.68 11.74
N SER A 25 -1.74 -10.55 13.03
CA SER A 25 -2.70 -10.13 14.05
C SER A 25 -2.93 -8.62 14.08
N GLU A 26 -4.01 -8.20 14.74
CA GLU A 26 -4.30 -6.79 15.02
C GLU A 26 -3.22 -6.12 15.87
N GLN A 27 -2.62 -6.84 16.80
CA GLN A 27 -1.54 -6.32 17.63
C GLN A 27 -0.28 -6.01 16.81
N GLU A 28 -0.08 -6.72 15.70
CA GLU A 28 1.07 -6.54 14.80
C GLU A 28 0.82 -5.42 13.78
N ALA A 29 -0.35 -5.43 13.15
CA ALA A 29 -0.70 -4.52 12.06
C ALA A 29 -1.33 -3.20 12.53
N GLY A 30 -2.13 -3.23 13.59
CA GLY A 30 -3.07 -2.19 13.97
C GLY A 30 -4.50 -2.52 13.52
N ASP A 31 -5.48 -1.78 14.05
CA ASP A 31 -6.91 -1.91 13.76
C ASP A 31 -7.25 -1.55 12.29
N GLU A 32 -6.74 -0.42 11.80
CA GLU A 32 -7.04 0.05 10.44
C GLU A 32 -6.56 -0.94 9.35
N PRO A 33 -5.32 -1.47 9.38
CA PRO A 33 -4.89 -2.43 8.37
C PRO A 33 -5.61 -3.78 8.48
N MET A 34 -5.98 -4.20 9.69
CA MET A 34 -6.79 -5.41 9.88
C MET A 34 -8.17 -5.26 9.25
N LEU A 35 -8.86 -4.14 9.51
CA LEU A 35 -10.15 -3.85 8.91
C LEU A 35 -10.05 -3.85 7.37
N MET A 36 -9.01 -3.22 6.82
CA MET A 36 -8.76 -3.26 5.37
C MET A 36 -8.57 -4.69 4.86
N ALA A 37 -7.78 -5.53 5.56
CA ALA A 37 -7.53 -6.90 5.16
C ALA A 37 -8.78 -7.78 5.19
N GLU A 38 -9.70 -7.52 6.11
CA GLU A 38 -10.98 -8.22 6.17
C GLU A 38 -11.93 -7.81 5.05
N LYS A 39 -12.01 -6.51 4.75
CA LYS A 39 -13.02 -5.94 3.83
C LYS A 39 -12.58 -5.90 2.38
N LEU A 40 -11.29 -5.71 2.10
CA LEU A 40 -10.77 -5.46 0.74
C LEU A 40 -10.17 -6.73 0.13
N LYS A 41 -11.03 -7.60 -0.40
CA LYS A 41 -10.61 -8.83 -1.08
C LYS A 41 -9.90 -8.52 -2.40
N GLY A 42 -8.90 -9.34 -2.73
CA GLY A 42 -8.09 -9.19 -3.94
C GLY A 42 -7.03 -8.07 -3.90
N LEU A 43 -6.94 -7.30 -2.82
CA LEU A 43 -5.94 -6.24 -2.70
C LEU A 43 -4.80 -6.61 -1.76
N TYR A 44 -3.56 -6.36 -2.20
CA TYR A 44 -2.39 -6.39 -1.33
C TYR A 44 -2.41 -5.23 -0.35
N ILE A 45 -2.19 -5.49 0.93
CA ILE A 45 -2.11 -4.47 1.98
C ILE A 45 -0.77 -4.64 2.69
N ILE A 46 0.01 -3.57 2.71
CA ILE A 46 1.32 -3.51 3.36
C ILE A 46 1.27 -2.42 4.43
N LYS A 47 1.65 -2.79 5.65
CA LYS A 47 1.86 -1.88 6.77
C LYS A 47 3.29 -1.34 6.70
N CYS A 48 3.46 -0.02 6.66
CA CYS A 48 4.76 0.65 6.65
C CYS A 48 4.62 2.12 7.08
N ALA A 49 5.48 2.58 8.01
CA ALA A 49 5.52 4.00 8.36
C ALA A 49 6.12 4.87 7.24
N ASP A 50 7.18 4.35 6.59
CA ASP A 50 7.83 4.93 5.42
C ASP A 50 7.26 4.27 4.16
N ARG A 51 6.46 5.04 3.40
CA ARG A 51 5.77 4.55 2.20
C ARG A 51 6.72 4.32 1.03
N TYR A 52 7.85 5.02 0.96
CA TYR A 52 8.84 4.74 -0.07
C TYR A 52 9.44 3.35 0.16
N LYS A 53 9.88 3.06 1.39
CA LYS A 53 10.36 1.72 1.77
C LYS A 53 9.28 0.65 1.58
N GLY A 54 8.03 0.97 1.92
CA GLY A 54 6.88 0.09 1.68
C GLY A 54 6.65 -0.22 0.19
N GLY A 55 6.77 0.77 -0.68
CA GLY A 55 6.68 0.59 -2.13
C GLY A 55 7.80 -0.28 -2.70
N ILE A 56 9.05 -0.02 -2.29
CA ILE A 56 10.19 -0.87 -2.68
C ILE A 56 10.00 -2.31 -2.17
N PHE A 57 9.52 -2.49 -0.93
CA PHE A 57 9.18 -3.80 -0.40
C PHE A 57 8.09 -4.48 -1.24
N ALA A 58 7.06 -3.75 -1.68
CA ALA A 58 6.02 -4.28 -2.55
C ALA A 58 6.60 -4.79 -3.89
N LEU A 59 7.36 -3.94 -4.61
CA LEU A 59 7.96 -4.29 -5.91
C LEU A 59 8.85 -5.53 -5.83
N LYS A 60 9.66 -5.66 -4.77
CA LYS A 60 10.52 -6.82 -4.57
C LYS A 60 9.77 -8.13 -4.32
N ASN A 61 8.58 -8.06 -3.72
CA ASN A 61 7.84 -9.25 -3.26
C ASN A 61 6.62 -9.61 -4.13
N LEU A 62 6.12 -8.68 -4.93
CA LEU A 62 4.97 -8.88 -5.82
C LEU A 62 5.39 -9.19 -7.26
N GLY A 63 6.68 -9.05 -7.57
CA GLY A 63 7.17 -9.00 -8.95
C GLY A 63 7.01 -7.59 -9.52
N GLU A 64 7.64 -7.35 -10.67
CA GLU A 64 7.30 -6.15 -11.44
C GLU A 64 5.83 -6.27 -11.83
N PRO A 65 5.01 -5.22 -11.66
CA PRO A 65 3.68 -5.25 -12.24
C PRO A 65 3.85 -5.53 -13.72
N GLU A 66 3.13 -6.52 -14.26
CA GLU A 66 2.90 -6.58 -15.70
C GLU A 66 2.48 -5.18 -16.12
N GLU A 67 3.16 -4.64 -17.13
CA GLU A 67 2.95 -3.28 -17.62
C GLU A 67 1.52 -3.17 -18.14
N HIS A 68 0.56 -2.94 -17.26
CA HIS A 68 -0.81 -2.63 -17.64
C HIS A 68 -0.77 -1.24 -18.24
N GLN A 69 -0.64 -1.21 -19.57
CA GLN A 69 -0.75 -0.05 -20.43
C GLN A 69 -2.18 0.51 -20.40
N GLU A 70 -2.63 0.97 -19.26
CA GLU A 70 -3.62 2.04 -19.20
C GLU A 70 -2.95 3.22 -18.53
N ARG A 71 -2.39 4.11 -19.37
CA ARG A 71 -2.14 5.48 -18.94
C ARG A 71 -3.50 6.05 -18.56
N VAL A 72 -3.83 6.01 -17.27
CA VAL A 72 -4.90 6.86 -16.74
C VAL A 72 -4.57 8.28 -17.20
N PRO A 73 -5.45 8.93 -18.00
CA PRO A 73 -5.21 10.29 -18.42
C PRO A 73 -4.98 11.14 -17.17
N ASN A 74 -4.04 12.09 -17.25
CA ASN A 74 -3.77 12.98 -16.14
C ASN A 74 -5.10 13.52 -15.60
N PRO A 75 -5.42 13.28 -14.33
CA PRO A 75 -6.69 13.70 -13.79
C PRO A 75 -6.86 15.20 -13.96
N SER A 76 -8.09 15.66 -14.15
CA SER A 76 -8.41 17.08 -14.33
C SER A 76 -7.96 17.98 -13.17
N TRP A 77 -7.68 17.41 -11.99
CA TRP A 77 -7.18 18.11 -10.81
C TRP A 77 -5.64 18.26 -10.76
N VAL A 78 -4.90 17.73 -11.74
CA VAL A 78 -3.45 17.94 -11.85
C VAL A 78 -3.19 19.26 -12.57
N VAL A 79 -2.95 20.32 -11.80
CA VAL A 79 -2.51 21.62 -12.33
C VAL A 79 -1.03 21.51 -12.72
N LYS A 80 -0.71 21.64 -14.01
CA LYS A 80 0.68 21.80 -14.44
C LYS A 80 1.15 23.18 -13.98
N GLY A 81 2.18 23.22 -13.14
CA GLY A 81 2.87 24.48 -12.85
C GLY A 81 3.37 25.10 -14.15
N ASP A 82 3.15 26.39 -14.34
CA ASP A 82 3.43 27.15 -15.56
C ASP A 82 4.92 27.45 -15.80
N GLY A 83 5.82 26.77 -15.07
CA GLY A 83 7.26 26.75 -15.35
C GLY A 83 7.94 28.11 -15.33
N SER A 84 7.31 29.15 -14.78
CA SER A 84 7.87 30.49 -14.73
C SER A 84 8.64 30.66 -13.42
N ILE A 85 9.98 30.64 -13.51
CA ILE A 85 10.92 31.08 -12.46
C ILE A 85 11.24 32.55 -12.72
#